data_AF-A0A9W9VMB7-F1
#
_entry.id   AF-A0A9W9VMB7-F1
#
_cell.length_a   1.000
_cell.length_b   1.000
_cell.length_c   1.000
_cell.angle_alpha   90.00
_cell.angle_beta   90.00
_cell.angle_gamma   90.00
#
_symmetry.space_group_name_H-M   'P 1'
#
loop_
_entity.id
_entity.type
_entity.pdbx_description
1 polymer ?
#
loop_
_entity_poly.entity_id
_entity_poly.type
_entity_poly.pdbx_seq_one_letter_code
_entity_poly.pdbx_strand_id
1 'polypeptide(L)'
;MKFKDQLALNPLSIIAALFLVLTRNTEAAQCTANQISSLSVNGCDCQKSGVPVKCPLLAPQCGLPPTLAVPINQYNGGQVLWGEGCIDANFGCDGCYLWYGSLCECLKHPGGCTRTQPVVAGNPIWALLSNTALRGLITTSQKLPGILQLNQAPEPDKGWQLGQETLKHPDKAVKYTRERGALAMNSVATRTEEQIHIHVCDNPTSNLRRDLSKLLRSGYANLAPVPGYSMWCQVAPFSGTNINVAARIFDYLATIPHLAASCDKYKIGAGLITDANDYSWACVTTGDASAEELFCHFP
;
A
#
# COMPACT_ATOMS: atom_id res chain seq x y z
N MET A 1 -67.76 -25.62 34.48
CA MET A 1 -66.79 -25.38 33.39
C MET A 1 -66.99 -23.97 32.85
N LYS A 2 -66.12 -23.03 33.19
CA LYS A 2 -65.96 -21.75 32.48
C LYS A 2 -64.46 -21.50 32.41
N PHE A 3 -63.91 -21.50 31.20
CA PHE A 3 -62.51 -21.20 30.97
C PHE A 3 -62.39 -19.96 30.11
N LYS A 4 -61.55 -19.06 30.62
CA LYS A 4 -60.69 -18.08 29.94
C LYS A 4 -61.34 -16.87 29.29
N ASP A 5 -61.24 -15.78 30.06
CA ASP A 5 -61.03 -14.42 29.61
C ASP A 5 -59.99 -14.36 28.49
N GLN A 6 -60.39 -13.80 27.35
CA GLN A 6 -59.49 -13.40 26.29
C GLN A 6 -58.80 -12.10 26.73
N LEU A 7 -57.50 -12.17 27.05
CA LEU A 7 -56.69 -10.97 27.19
C LEU A 7 -56.65 -10.22 25.85
N ALA A 8 -57.38 -9.11 25.77
CA ALA A 8 -57.24 -8.15 24.69
C ALA A 8 -55.89 -7.43 24.84
N LEU A 9 -54.92 -7.78 23.99
CA LEU A 9 -53.63 -7.09 23.92
C LEU A 9 -53.86 -5.63 23.49
N ASN A 10 -53.36 -4.70 24.29
CA ASN A 10 -53.43 -3.27 24.01
C ASN A 10 -52.59 -2.94 22.76
N PRO A 11 -53.17 -2.33 21.70
CA PRO A 11 -52.45 -2.03 20.46
C PRO A 11 -51.23 -1.12 20.68
N LEU A 12 -51.22 -0.28 21.73
CA LEU A 12 -50.05 0.51 22.11
C LEU A 12 -48.85 -0.34 22.55
N SER A 13 -49.10 -1.47 23.23
CA SER A 13 -48.05 -2.39 23.65
C SER A 13 -47.45 -3.15 22.47
N ILE A 14 -48.25 -3.41 21.43
CA ILE A 14 -47.78 -4.02 20.17
C ILE A 14 -46.92 -3.03 19.38
N ILE A 15 -47.33 -1.76 19.28
CA ILE A 15 -46.56 -0.71 18.59
C ILE A 15 -45.23 -0.44 19.32
N ALA A 16 -45.24 -0.34 20.65
CA ALA A 16 -44.02 -0.16 21.43
C ALA A 16 -43.05 -1.36 21.30
N ALA A 17 -43.56 -2.59 21.26
CA ALA A 17 -42.76 -3.78 20.98
C ALA A 17 -42.20 -3.79 19.54
N LEU A 18 -42.96 -3.31 18.54
CA LEU A 18 -42.45 -3.16 17.17
C LEU A 18 -41.33 -2.12 17.06
N PHE A 19 -41.44 -0.97 17.76
CA PHE A 19 -40.36 0.02 17.80
C PHE A 19 -39.10 -0.50 18.52
N LEU A 20 -39.25 -1.33 19.55
CA LEU A 20 -38.13 -1.99 20.25
C LEU A 20 -37.47 -3.12 19.43
N VAL A 21 -38.18 -3.71 18.47
CA VAL A 21 -37.62 -4.71 17.53
C VAL A 21 -36.98 -4.04 16.31
N LEU A 22 -37.45 -2.86 15.90
CA LEU A 22 -36.93 -2.08 14.77
C LEU A 22 -35.63 -1.30 15.08
N THR A 23 -35.25 -1.14 16.34
CA THR A 23 -33.97 -0.54 16.74
C THR A 23 -32.83 -1.56 16.87
N ARG A 24 -32.97 -2.76 16.29
CA ARG A 24 -31.79 -3.59 16.03
C ARG A 24 -30.88 -2.80 15.10
N ASN A 25 -29.86 -2.19 15.69
CA ASN A 25 -28.70 -1.62 14.99
C ASN A 25 -28.24 -2.69 13.99
N THR A 26 -28.64 -2.53 12.74
CA THR A 26 -28.09 -3.31 11.65
C THR A 26 -26.71 -2.70 11.46
N GLU A 27 -25.72 -3.25 12.16
CA GLU A 27 -24.34 -2.95 11.82
C GLU A 27 -24.17 -3.26 10.33
N ALA A 28 -23.68 -2.30 9.57
CA ALA A 28 -23.48 -2.50 8.15
C ALA A 28 -22.46 -3.63 7.98
N ALA A 29 -22.66 -4.47 6.95
CA ALA A 29 -21.69 -5.51 6.64
C ALA A 29 -20.32 -4.86 6.35
N GLN A 30 -19.24 -5.57 6.67
CA GLN A 30 -17.89 -5.11 6.36
C GLN A 30 -17.69 -4.98 4.84
N CYS A 31 -16.91 -3.99 4.42
CA CYS A 31 -16.59 -3.79 3.02
C CYS A 31 -15.76 -4.94 2.46
N THR A 32 -16.23 -5.51 1.35
CA THR A 32 -15.53 -6.54 0.58
C THR A 32 -14.44 -5.94 -0.33
N ALA A 33 -13.49 -6.76 -0.76
CA ALA A 33 -12.45 -6.40 -1.74
C ALA A 33 -13.08 -5.88 -3.04
N ASN A 34 -14.20 -6.47 -3.46
CA ASN A 34 -14.94 -6.02 -4.64
C ASN A 34 -15.52 -4.62 -4.43
N GLN A 35 -16.13 -4.34 -3.28
CA GLN A 35 -16.64 -3.00 -2.98
C GLN A 35 -15.53 -1.95 -2.92
N ILE A 36 -14.35 -2.28 -2.37
CA ILE A 36 -13.23 -1.35 -2.32
C ILE A 36 -12.67 -1.11 -3.73
N SER A 37 -12.43 -2.17 -4.50
CA SER A 37 -11.87 -2.07 -5.85
C SER A 37 -12.81 -1.38 -6.85
N SER A 38 -14.12 -1.52 -6.69
CA SER A 38 -15.12 -0.80 -7.49
C SER A 38 -15.46 0.61 -6.97
N LEU A 39 -14.79 1.09 -5.91
CA LEU A 39 -15.05 2.37 -5.24
C LEU A 39 -16.47 2.50 -4.65
N SER A 40 -17.09 1.39 -4.27
CA SER A 40 -18.48 1.27 -3.82
C SER A 40 -18.60 1.01 -2.31
N VAL A 41 -17.97 1.86 -1.49
CA VAL A 41 -17.83 1.65 -0.03
C VAL A 41 -18.90 2.34 0.84
N ASN A 42 -19.86 3.07 0.24
CA ASN A 42 -20.84 3.87 1.00
C ASN A 42 -21.82 3.03 1.83
N GLY A 43 -22.06 1.76 1.46
CA GLY A 43 -23.06 0.88 2.08
C GLY A 43 -22.47 -0.18 3.02
N CYS A 44 -21.19 -0.07 3.37
CA CYS A 44 -20.49 -1.06 4.19
C CYS A 44 -19.58 -0.35 5.21
N ASP A 45 -19.16 -1.08 6.24
CA ASP A 45 -18.22 -0.57 7.23
C ASP A 45 -16.78 -0.95 6.86
N CYS A 46 -15.86 0.00 7.08
CA CYS A 46 -14.45 -0.24 6.93
C CYS A 46 -13.87 -0.80 8.24
N GLN A 47 -12.74 -1.48 8.14
CA GLN A 47 -12.03 -2.01 9.30
C GLN A 47 -11.58 -0.87 10.22
N LYS A 48 -12.13 -0.85 11.45
CA LYS A 48 -11.85 0.21 12.43
C LYS A 48 -10.47 0.11 13.07
N SER A 49 -9.90 -1.08 13.14
CA SER A 49 -8.57 -1.32 13.68
C SER A 49 -7.95 -2.55 13.04
N GLY A 50 -6.64 -2.53 12.79
CA GLY A 50 -5.87 -3.74 12.58
C GLY A 50 -6.09 -4.61 13.82
N VAL A 51 -6.85 -5.69 13.68
CA VAL A 51 -6.90 -6.66 14.77
C VAL A 51 -5.49 -7.26 14.77
N PRO A 52 -4.82 -7.39 15.92
CA PRO A 52 -3.46 -7.95 15.98
C PRO A 52 -3.39 -9.44 15.60
N VAL A 53 -4.42 -9.97 14.92
CA VAL A 53 -4.36 -11.23 14.21
C VAL A 53 -3.37 -11.04 13.07
N LYS A 54 -2.12 -11.35 13.38
CA LYS A 54 -1.03 -11.45 12.42
C LYS A 54 -1.37 -12.59 11.48
N CYS A 55 -1.66 -12.26 10.23
CA CYS A 55 -1.94 -13.28 9.24
C CYS A 55 -0.63 -13.85 8.71
N PRO A 56 -0.59 -15.16 8.42
CA PRO A 56 0.62 -15.76 7.90
C PRO A 56 0.93 -15.17 6.53
N LEU A 57 2.02 -14.43 6.49
CA LEU A 57 2.72 -14.13 5.25
C LEU A 57 3.43 -15.41 4.83
N LEU A 58 3.13 -15.93 3.65
CA LEU A 58 4.03 -16.87 3.00
C LEU A 58 4.91 -16.06 2.04
N ALA A 59 6.15 -15.82 2.45
CA ALA A 59 7.17 -15.50 1.47
C ALA A 59 7.46 -16.79 0.68
N PRO A 60 7.46 -16.74 -0.66
CA PRO A 60 7.94 -17.86 -1.47
C PRO A 60 9.35 -18.23 -1.02
N GLN A 61 9.52 -19.49 -0.64
CA GLN A 61 10.80 -20.06 -0.26
C GLN A 61 11.68 -20.21 -1.49
N CYS A 62 12.82 -19.56 -1.46
CA CYS A 62 13.84 -19.71 -2.48
C CYS A 62 14.54 -21.06 -2.37
N GLY A 63 14.23 -21.97 -3.30
CA GLY A 63 14.83 -23.30 -3.36
C GLY A 63 14.07 -24.40 -2.60
N LEU A 64 12.86 -24.14 -2.07
CA LEU A 64 11.95 -25.19 -1.64
C LEU A 64 10.80 -25.37 -2.64
N PRO A 65 10.27 -26.59 -2.82
CA PRO A 65 9.07 -26.79 -3.60
C PRO A 65 7.93 -25.91 -3.05
N PRO A 66 7.04 -25.38 -3.92
CA PRO A 66 5.94 -24.48 -3.53
C PRO A 66 4.94 -25.08 -2.53
N THR A 67 5.10 -26.35 -2.18
CA THR A 67 4.27 -27.07 -1.20
C THR A 67 4.74 -26.89 0.25
N LEU A 68 5.96 -26.40 0.50
CA LEU A 68 6.44 -26.09 1.84
C LEU A 68 6.14 -24.63 2.16
N ALA A 69 4.87 -24.39 2.51
CA ALA A 69 4.49 -23.23 3.31
C ALA A 69 5.29 -23.28 4.62
N VAL A 70 6.38 -22.52 4.70
CA VAL A 70 7.08 -22.37 5.98
C VAL A 70 6.32 -21.31 6.78
N PRO A 71 5.87 -21.63 8.01
CA PRO A 71 5.27 -20.65 8.89
C PRO A 71 6.26 -19.50 9.09
N ILE A 72 5.96 -18.30 8.60
CA ILE A 72 6.65 -17.12 9.10
C ILE A 72 6.12 -16.90 10.50
N ASN A 73 6.95 -17.34 11.46
CA ASN A 73 6.82 -17.18 12.89
C ASN A 73 5.60 -17.89 13.53
N GLN A 74 5.87 -18.66 14.59
CA GLN A 74 4.93 -19.46 15.39
C GLN A 74 3.79 -18.67 16.09
N TYR A 75 3.63 -17.39 15.78
CA TYR A 75 2.66 -16.47 16.40
C TYR A 75 1.52 -16.03 15.44
N ASN A 76 1.43 -16.60 14.23
CA ASN A 76 0.63 -16.05 13.12
C ASN A 76 -0.40 -17.05 12.55
N GLY A 77 -1.44 -17.38 13.32
CA GLY A 77 -2.52 -18.27 12.88
C GLY A 77 -3.54 -17.57 11.95
N GLY A 78 -3.82 -18.17 10.78
CA GLY A 78 -4.83 -17.72 9.81
C GLY A 78 -4.69 -18.40 8.44
N GLN A 79 -5.68 -18.29 7.54
CA GLN A 79 -5.60 -18.88 6.21
C GLN A 79 -4.53 -18.21 5.33
N VAL A 80 -4.06 -18.99 4.34
CA VAL A 80 -2.84 -18.75 3.57
C VAL A 80 -3.03 -17.64 2.52
N LEU A 81 -2.20 -16.60 2.57
CA LEU A 81 -2.08 -15.58 1.52
C LEU A 81 -1.04 -16.06 0.48
N TRP A 82 -1.51 -16.65 -0.63
CA TRP A 82 -0.65 -17.00 -1.77
C TRP A 82 -0.77 -15.95 -2.87
N GLY A 83 0.08 -14.92 -2.89
CA GLY A 83 0.28 -14.04 -4.06
C GLY A 83 -0.96 -13.30 -4.62
N GLU A 84 -2.14 -13.49 -4.02
CA GLU A 84 -3.41 -12.91 -4.41
C GLU A 84 -3.70 -11.60 -3.66
N GLY A 85 -2.84 -11.23 -2.70
CA GLY A 85 -3.02 -10.09 -1.82
C GLY A 85 -4.19 -10.32 -0.87
N CYS A 86 -4.67 -9.25 -0.26
CA CYS A 86 -5.80 -9.34 0.68
C CYS A 86 -7.11 -9.78 0.00
N ILE A 87 -7.76 -10.80 0.58
CA ILE A 87 -9.12 -11.25 0.23
C ILE A 87 -10.06 -11.12 1.44
N ASP A 88 -11.36 -11.29 1.24
CA ASP A 88 -12.38 -10.99 2.27
C ASP A 88 -12.20 -11.82 3.55
N ALA A 89 -11.68 -13.04 3.43
CA ALA A 89 -11.33 -13.88 4.57
C ALA A 89 -10.18 -13.30 5.44
N ASN A 90 -9.44 -12.32 4.93
CA ASN A 90 -8.33 -11.65 5.59
C ASN A 90 -8.68 -10.27 6.16
N PHE A 91 -9.96 -9.92 6.22
CA PHE A 91 -10.40 -8.63 6.77
C PHE A 91 -9.87 -8.37 8.20
N GLY A 92 -9.67 -9.40 9.02
CA GLY A 92 -9.11 -9.25 10.37
C GLY A 92 -7.60 -9.09 10.44
N CYS A 93 -6.89 -9.17 9.31
CA CYS A 93 -5.43 -9.21 9.27
C CYS A 93 -4.81 -7.82 9.35
N ASP A 94 -3.77 -7.65 10.16
CA ASP A 94 -3.00 -6.40 10.22
C ASP A 94 -2.35 -6.07 8.87
N GLY A 95 -1.76 -7.07 8.20
CA GLY A 95 -1.21 -6.92 6.84
C GLY A 95 -2.24 -6.55 5.76
N CYS A 96 -3.53 -6.57 6.08
CA CYS A 96 -4.61 -6.13 5.19
C CYS A 96 -5.34 -4.87 5.68
N TYR A 97 -4.95 -4.34 6.85
CA TYR A 97 -5.54 -3.14 7.42
C TYR A 97 -5.31 -1.90 6.55
N LEU A 98 -4.18 -1.84 5.84
CA LEU A 98 -3.92 -0.79 4.85
C LEU A 98 -5.09 -0.67 3.85
N TRP A 99 -5.66 -1.80 3.44
CA TRP A 99 -6.67 -1.83 2.41
C TRP A 99 -8.10 -1.81 2.98
N TYR A 100 -8.44 -2.77 3.84
CA TYR A 100 -9.79 -2.88 4.41
C TYR A 100 -10.11 -1.80 5.44
N GLY A 101 -9.09 -1.20 6.06
CA GLY A 101 -9.23 -0.07 6.96
C GLY A 101 -8.91 1.24 6.27
N SER A 102 -7.62 1.53 6.13
CA SER A 102 -7.14 2.88 5.80
C SER A 102 -7.58 3.36 4.41
N LEU A 103 -7.46 2.54 3.37
CA LEU A 103 -7.94 2.90 2.04
C LEU A 103 -9.47 2.94 1.99
N CYS A 104 -10.15 1.96 2.58
CA CYS A 104 -11.61 1.96 2.64
C CYS A 104 -12.15 3.26 3.26
N GLU A 105 -11.58 3.69 4.40
CA GLU A 105 -11.94 4.94 5.08
C GLU A 105 -11.67 6.17 4.20
N CYS A 106 -10.53 6.19 3.49
CA CYS A 106 -10.24 7.22 2.50
C CYS A 106 -11.29 7.30 1.38
N LEU A 107 -11.78 6.15 0.90
CA LEU A 107 -12.81 6.10 -0.14
C LEU A 107 -14.18 6.54 0.40
N LYS A 108 -14.52 6.14 1.63
CA LYS A 108 -15.79 6.48 2.30
C LYS A 108 -15.85 7.95 2.70
N HIS A 109 -14.71 8.53 3.05
CA HIS A 109 -14.57 9.91 3.49
C HIS A 109 -13.57 10.69 2.63
N PRO A 110 -14.01 11.23 1.46
CA PRO A 110 -13.18 11.97 0.51
C PRO A 110 -12.26 13.06 1.08
N GLY A 111 -12.63 13.71 2.19
CA GLY A 111 -11.83 14.74 2.84
C GLY A 111 -10.67 14.22 3.69
N GLY A 112 -10.57 12.89 3.86
CA GLY A 112 -9.56 12.22 4.68
C GLY A 112 -8.36 11.68 3.91
N CYS A 113 -8.19 12.00 2.62
CA CYS A 113 -7.05 11.58 1.82
C CYS A 113 -6.95 12.36 0.51
N THR A 114 -5.79 12.30 -0.14
CA THR A 114 -5.59 12.84 -1.49
C THR A 114 -5.68 11.70 -2.50
N ARG A 115 -6.51 11.86 -3.54
CA ARG A 115 -6.82 10.79 -4.52
C ARG A 115 -6.53 11.26 -5.93
N THR A 116 -6.04 10.36 -6.77
CA THR A 116 -5.92 10.61 -8.21
C THR A 116 -7.29 10.81 -8.84
N GLN A 117 -7.34 11.69 -9.85
CA GLN A 117 -8.56 11.98 -10.62
C GLN A 117 -8.48 11.34 -12.02
N PRO A 118 -9.63 11.01 -12.63
CA PRO A 118 -10.99 11.14 -12.09
C PRO A 118 -11.37 9.95 -11.18
N VAL A 119 -12.17 10.19 -10.14
CA VAL A 119 -12.73 9.14 -9.28
C VAL A 119 -14.03 8.62 -9.91
N VAL A 120 -13.93 7.59 -10.75
CA VAL A 120 -15.06 6.96 -11.45
C VAL A 120 -15.23 5.53 -10.95
N ALA A 121 -16.47 5.13 -10.65
CA ALA A 121 -16.77 3.77 -10.19
C ALA A 121 -16.22 2.73 -11.19
N GLY A 122 -15.58 1.68 -10.66
CA GLY A 122 -14.93 0.64 -11.47
C GLY A 122 -13.53 0.99 -12.00
N ASN A 123 -13.08 2.24 -11.91
CA ASN A 123 -11.72 2.62 -12.29
C ASN A 123 -10.82 2.67 -11.05
N PRO A 124 -9.72 1.90 -11.00
CA PRO A 124 -8.77 1.99 -9.91
C PRO A 124 -8.19 3.40 -9.73
N ILE A 125 -8.03 3.80 -8.48
CA ILE A 125 -7.36 5.06 -8.13
C ILE A 125 -6.10 4.78 -7.31
N TRP A 126 -5.21 5.76 -7.24
CA TRP A 126 -4.19 5.83 -6.20
C TRP A 126 -4.57 6.88 -5.15
N ALA A 127 -4.28 6.61 -3.89
CA ALA A 127 -4.63 7.46 -2.78
C ALA A 127 -3.48 7.59 -1.78
N LEU A 128 -3.15 8.83 -1.42
CA LEU A 128 -2.29 9.18 -0.30
C LEU A 128 -3.13 9.22 0.97
N LEU A 129 -2.84 8.30 1.88
CA LEU A 129 -3.55 8.11 3.13
C LEU A 129 -3.10 9.17 4.15
N SER A 130 -4.08 9.83 4.78
CA SER A 130 -3.82 10.89 5.77
C SER A 130 -4.13 10.49 7.21
N ASN A 131 -4.63 9.26 7.43
CA ASN A 131 -4.97 8.79 8.77
C ASN A 131 -3.71 8.59 9.64
N THR A 132 -3.87 8.66 10.95
CA THR A 132 -2.75 8.73 11.91
C THR A 132 -1.92 7.46 12.02
N ALA A 133 -2.49 6.30 11.71
CA ALA A 133 -1.80 5.01 11.83
C ALA A 133 -0.89 4.70 10.62
N LEU A 134 -1.27 5.14 9.41
CA LEU A 134 -0.58 4.82 8.14
C LEU A 134 -0.31 6.09 7.32
N ARG A 135 -0.05 7.20 8.03
CA ARG A 135 0.17 8.51 7.42
C ARG A 135 1.35 8.45 6.46
N GLY A 136 1.17 9.00 5.26
CA GLY A 136 2.24 9.05 4.27
C GLY A 136 2.38 7.77 3.46
N LEU A 137 1.42 6.83 3.51
CA LEU A 137 1.37 5.73 2.57
C LEU A 137 0.49 6.08 1.37
N ILE A 138 0.99 5.82 0.17
CA ILE A 138 0.21 5.86 -1.07
C ILE A 138 -0.11 4.42 -1.48
N THR A 139 -1.38 4.09 -1.68
CA THR A 139 -1.82 2.78 -2.16
C THR A 139 -2.88 2.91 -3.25
N THR A 140 -3.38 1.81 -3.80
CA THR A 140 -4.42 1.80 -4.83
C THR A 140 -5.64 0.98 -4.42
N SER A 141 -6.81 1.30 -4.98
CA SER A 141 -8.03 0.50 -4.82
C SER A 141 -7.97 -0.83 -5.56
N GLN A 142 -7.06 -0.97 -6.52
CA GLN A 142 -6.83 -2.26 -7.17
C GLN A 142 -6.14 -3.24 -6.24
N LYS A 143 -6.55 -4.51 -6.33
CA LYS A 143 -5.88 -5.61 -5.67
C LYS A 143 -4.48 -5.83 -6.25
N LEU A 144 -3.46 -5.33 -5.58
CA LEU A 144 -2.07 -5.51 -5.98
C LEU A 144 -1.25 -5.87 -4.74
N PRO A 145 -0.78 -7.12 -4.58
CA PRO A 145 -0.05 -7.54 -3.39
C PRO A 145 1.23 -6.73 -3.15
N GLY A 146 1.90 -6.26 -4.20
CA GLY A 146 3.08 -5.42 -4.08
C GLY A 146 3.82 -5.21 -5.40
N ILE A 147 5.10 -4.88 -5.29
CA ILE A 147 5.96 -4.42 -6.39
C ILE A 147 5.99 -5.35 -7.61
N LEU A 148 5.96 -6.68 -7.40
CA LEU A 148 5.99 -7.65 -8.49
C LEU A 148 4.70 -7.68 -9.34
N GLN A 149 3.60 -7.15 -8.81
CA GLN A 149 2.31 -7.04 -9.51
C GLN A 149 2.04 -5.62 -10.00
N LEU A 150 2.97 -4.67 -9.82
CA LEU A 150 2.78 -3.26 -10.18
C LEU A 150 2.38 -3.07 -11.66
N ASN A 151 2.87 -3.93 -12.56
CA ASN A 151 2.53 -3.89 -14.00
C ASN A 151 1.07 -4.25 -14.31
N GLN A 152 0.32 -4.82 -13.35
CA GLN A 152 -1.10 -5.14 -13.50
C GLN A 152 -1.98 -3.91 -13.30
N ALA A 153 -1.43 -2.80 -12.78
CA ALA A 153 -2.15 -1.55 -12.69
C ALA A 153 -2.37 -0.92 -14.08
N PRO A 154 -3.53 -0.31 -14.37
CA PRO A 154 -3.74 0.43 -15.62
C PRO A 154 -2.74 1.57 -15.83
N GLU A 155 -2.35 2.24 -14.73
CA GLU A 155 -1.31 3.27 -14.70
C GLU A 155 -0.29 2.94 -13.58
N PRO A 156 0.72 2.09 -13.84
CA PRO A 156 1.67 1.61 -12.81
C PRO A 156 2.47 2.71 -12.12
N ASP A 157 2.78 3.80 -12.83
CA ASP A 157 3.58 4.89 -12.26
C ASP A 157 2.73 5.92 -11.49
N LYS A 158 1.40 5.80 -11.51
CA LYS A 158 0.51 6.87 -11.02
C LYS A 158 0.63 7.11 -9.52
N GLY A 159 0.89 6.08 -8.73
CA GLY A 159 1.21 6.22 -7.30
C GLY A 159 2.51 6.98 -7.05
N TRP A 160 3.54 6.71 -7.85
CA TRP A 160 4.82 7.42 -7.79
C TRP A 160 4.68 8.87 -8.22
N GLN A 161 3.87 9.14 -9.25
CA GLN A 161 3.54 10.50 -9.68
C GLN A 161 2.82 11.27 -8.58
N LEU A 162 1.82 10.65 -7.93
CA LEU A 162 1.15 11.25 -6.78
C LEU A 162 2.15 11.63 -5.69
N GLY A 163 3.08 10.72 -5.33
CA GLY A 163 4.11 11.00 -4.34
C GLY A 163 5.06 12.14 -4.74
N GLN A 164 5.50 12.17 -6.00
CA GLN A 164 6.36 13.24 -6.52
C GLN A 164 5.65 14.61 -6.51
N GLU A 165 4.37 14.65 -6.87
CA GLU A 165 3.57 15.88 -6.80
C GLU A 165 3.31 16.31 -5.36
N THR A 166 3.07 15.36 -4.44
CA THR A 166 2.98 15.66 -3.00
C THR A 166 4.29 16.27 -2.47
N LEU A 167 5.46 15.80 -2.89
CA LEU A 167 6.74 16.38 -2.48
C LEU A 167 7.00 17.77 -3.10
N LYS A 168 6.44 18.07 -4.28
CA LYS A 168 6.49 19.41 -4.90
C LYS A 168 5.55 20.40 -4.23
N HIS A 169 4.36 19.92 -3.86
CA HIS A 169 3.28 20.70 -3.29
C HIS A 169 2.81 20.06 -1.98
N PRO A 170 3.62 20.12 -0.91
CA PRO A 170 3.28 19.48 0.35
C PRO A 170 1.98 20.06 0.92
N ASP A 171 1.15 19.18 1.46
CA ASP A 171 -0.15 19.52 2.02
C ASP A 171 -0.15 19.35 3.55
N LYS A 172 -1.34 19.25 4.17
CA LYS A 172 -1.44 19.02 5.61
C LYS A 172 -0.98 17.62 6.03
N ALA A 173 -1.05 16.62 5.15
CA ALA A 173 -0.69 15.24 5.40
C ALA A 173 0.83 15.01 5.25
N VAL A 174 1.50 15.71 4.34
CA VAL A 174 2.95 15.62 4.16
C VAL A 174 3.58 17.00 4.31
N LYS A 175 4.50 17.14 5.29
CA LYS A 175 5.13 18.45 5.62
C LYS A 175 6.52 18.65 4.99
N TYR A 176 7.07 17.64 4.33
CA TYR A 176 8.41 17.69 3.75
C TYR A 176 8.34 17.86 2.23
N THR A 177 9.33 18.56 1.69
CA THR A 177 9.48 18.91 0.28
C THR A 177 10.39 17.91 -0.44
N ARG A 178 10.56 18.07 -1.75
CA ARG A 178 11.59 17.35 -2.54
C ARG A 178 12.98 17.36 -1.87
N GLU A 179 13.40 18.50 -1.33
CA GLU A 179 14.74 18.70 -0.76
C GLU A 179 15.09 17.73 0.39
N ARG A 180 14.10 17.29 1.16
CA ARG A 180 14.32 16.39 2.31
C ARG A 180 13.48 15.11 2.25
N GLY A 181 12.43 15.10 1.45
CA GLY A 181 11.54 13.96 1.27
C GLY A 181 12.08 12.91 0.31
N ALA A 182 11.58 11.70 0.48
CA ALA A 182 11.83 10.55 -0.38
C ALA A 182 10.55 9.72 -0.53
N LEU A 183 10.56 8.83 -1.52
CA LEU A 183 9.56 7.80 -1.71
C LEU A 183 10.24 6.43 -1.61
N ALA A 184 9.56 5.43 -1.04
CA ALA A 184 10.07 4.06 -0.97
C ALA A 184 8.95 3.04 -1.17
N MET A 185 9.26 1.89 -1.77
CA MET A 185 8.39 0.73 -1.85
C MET A 185 9.21 -0.49 -1.46
N ASN A 186 8.79 -1.15 -0.39
CA ASN A 186 9.47 -2.31 0.13
C ASN A 186 9.35 -3.52 -0.81
N SER A 187 10.34 -4.41 -0.73
CA SER A 187 10.37 -5.65 -1.48
C SER A 187 9.36 -6.66 -0.94
N VAL A 188 9.15 -7.76 -1.65
CA VAL A 188 8.34 -8.88 -1.12
C VAL A 188 8.96 -9.44 0.16
N ALA A 189 10.29 -9.48 0.24
CA ALA A 189 11.01 -10.00 1.39
C ALA A 189 10.92 -9.12 2.65
N THR A 190 10.59 -7.83 2.49
CA THR A 190 10.70 -6.84 3.58
C THR A 190 9.39 -6.09 3.86
N ARG A 191 8.33 -6.30 3.06
CA ARG A 191 7.02 -5.67 3.30
C ARG A 191 6.28 -6.32 4.47
N THR A 192 5.48 -5.54 5.17
CA THR A 192 4.62 -6.02 6.27
C THR A 192 3.14 -6.13 5.87
N GLU A 193 2.75 -5.48 4.78
CA GLU A 193 1.39 -5.42 4.24
C GLU A 193 1.30 -6.13 2.89
N GLU A 194 0.20 -6.86 2.67
CA GLU A 194 -0.12 -7.60 1.42
C GLU A 194 -1.00 -6.77 0.49
N GLN A 195 -0.68 -5.48 0.43
CA GLN A 195 -1.21 -4.51 -0.50
C GLN A 195 -0.10 -3.54 -0.85
N ILE A 196 0.04 -3.22 -2.13
CA ILE A 196 1.08 -2.34 -2.62
C ILE A 196 0.96 -0.96 -1.97
N HIS A 197 2.09 -0.44 -1.53
CA HIS A 197 2.17 0.91 -1.01
C HIS A 197 3.52 1.55 -1.26
N ILE A 198 3.49 2.88 -1.36
CA ILE A 198 4.66 3.74 -1.46
C ILE A 198 4.69 4.57 -0.18
N HIS A 199 5.76 4.46 0.57
CA HIS A 199 6.07 5.35 1.68
C HIS A 199 6.45 6.70 1.11
N VAL A 200 5.78 7.74 1.57
CA VAL A 200 6.16 9.14 1.45
C VAL A 200 6.77 9.46 2.80
N CYS A 201 8.04 9.86 2.82
CA CYS A 201 8.80 9.97 4.06
C CYS A 201 9.82 11.11 4.05
N ASP A 202 10.27 11.49 5.24
CA ASP A 202 11.31 12.50 5.45
C ASP A 202 12.68 11.82 5.59
N ASN A 203 13.73 12.44 5.07
CA ASN A 203 15.13 12.02 5.25
C ASN A 203 16.09 13.21 5.07
N PRO A 204 16.12 14.16 6.01
CA PRO A 204 16.88 15.41 5.88
C PRO A 204 18.40 15.19 5.95
N THR A 205 18.86 14.07 6.50
CA THR A 205 20.28 13.73 6.70
C THR A 205 20.74 12.59 5.80
N SER A 206 20.03 12.35 4.69
CA SER A 206 20.27 11.23 3.79
C SER A 206 21.71 11.19 3.25
N ASN A 207 22.48 10.18 3.68
CA ASN A 207 23.79 9.87 3.11
C ASN A 207 23.67 9.53 1.62
N LEU A 208 22.60 8.79 1.26
CA LEU A 208 22.28 8.44 -0.12
C LEU A 208 22.15 9.68 -1.00
N ARG A 209 21.35 10.68 -0.57
CA ARG A 209 21.19 11.95 -1.30
C ARG A 209 22.53 12.61 -1.58
N ARG A 210 23.39 12.70 -0.55
CA ARG A 210 24.73 13.30 -0.66
C ARG A 210 25.60 12.54 -1.64
N ASP A 211 25.53 11.22 -1.66
CA ASP A 211 26.38 10.40 -2.53
C ASP A 211 25.89 10.42 -3.98
N LEU A 212 24.57 10.35 -4.23
CA LEU A 212 23.99 10.53 -5.56
C LEU A 212 24.35 11.90 -6.15
N SER A 213 24.39 12.95 -5.33
CA SER A 213 24.77 14.31 -5.74
C SER A 213 26.19 14.42 -6.32
N LYS A 214 27.07 13.47 -6.01
CA LYS A 214 28.47 13.45 -6.48
C LYS A 214 28.65 12.66 -7.78
N LEU A 215 27.64 11.90 -8.20
CA LEU A 215 27.73 11.04 -9.37
C LEU A 215 27.63 11.85 -10.67
N LEU A 216 28.37 11.43 -11.69
CA LEU A 216 28.29 12.03 -13.01
C LEU A 216 26.98 11.59 -13.71
N ARG A 217 26.04 12.51 -13.86
CA ARG A 217 24.68 12.24 -14.37
C ARG A 217 24.63 11.53 -15.72
N SER A 218 25.58 11.80 -16.62
CA SER A 218 25.62 11.13 -17.94
C SER A 218 25.80 9.61 -17.84
N GLY A 219 26.41 9.10 -16.76
CA GLY A 219 26.53 7.67 -16.49
C GLY A 219 25.22 7.02 -16.01
N TYR A 220 24.22 7.82 -15.67
CA TYR A 220 22.93 7.39 -15.11
C TYR A 220 21.74 7.86 -15.96
N ALA A 221 21.98 8.17 -17.25
CA ALA A 221 20.92 8.45 -18.22
C ALA A 221 20.01 7.22 -18.44
N ASN A 222 20.57 6.02 -18.25
CA ASN A 222 19.86 4.75 -18.14
C ASN A 222 20.10 4.18 -16.74
N LEU A 223 19.34 3.14 -16.40
CA LEU A 223 19.49 2.42 -15.13
C LEU A 223 20.92 1.84 -15.02
N ALA A 224 21.64 2.25 -13.98
CA ALA A 224 23.04 1.88 -13.76
C ALA A 224 23.32 1.61 -12.26
N PRO A 225 24.30 0.75 -11.92
CA PRO A 225 24.58 0.39 -10.54
C PRO A 225 25.19 1.58 -9.80
N VAL A 226 24.81 1.78 -8.53
CA VAL A 226 25.37 2.84 -7.69
C VAL A 226 26.50 2.29 -6.82
N PRO A 227 27.73 2.83 -6.90
CA PRO A 227 28.85 2.36 -6.09
C PRO A 227 28.56 2.44 -4.59
N GLY A 228 28.84 1.34 -3.86
CA GLY A 228 28.68 1.27 -2.41
C GLY A 228 27.26 0.94 -1.94
N TYR A 229 26.31 0.72 -2.86
CA TYR A 229 24.93 0.38 -2.53
C TYR A 229 24.46 -0.81 -3.36
N SER A 230 23.62 -1.67 -2.75
CA SER A 230 22.91 -2.74 -3.46
C SER A 230 21.68 -2.19 -4.18
N MET A 231 21.91 -1.32 -5.16
CA MET A 231 20.84 -0.70 -5.95
C MET A 231 21.32 -0.22 -7.31
N TRP A 232 20.35 -0.02 -8.19
CA TRP A 232 20.53 0.53 -9.52
C TRP A 232 19.66 1.76 -9.66
N CYS A 233 20.19 2.86 -10.17
CA CYS A 233 19.45 4.10 -10.28
C CYS A 233 19.53 4.70 -11.68
N GLN A 234 18.53 5.51 -12.00
CA GLN A 234 18.50 6.39 -13.15
C GLN A 234 18.15 7.80 -12.69
N VAL A 235 18.83 8.79 -13.23
CA VAL A 235 18.56 10.20 -12.93
C VAL A 235 17.59 10.79 -13.96
N ALA A 236 16.70 11.67 -13.52
CA ALA A 236 15.85 12.44 -14.40
C ALA A 236 16.71 13.28 -15.36
N PRO A 237 16.29 13.51 -16.62
CA PRO A 237 17.07 14.27 -17.58
C PRO A 237 17.24 15.75 -17.20
N PHE A 238 16.30 16.30 -16.41
CA PHE A 238 16.30 17.70 -16.00
C PHE A 238 16.00 17.86 -14.51
N SER A 239 16.60 18.87 -13.90
CA SER A 239 16.30 19.28 -12.52
C SER A 239 14.82 19.66 -12.37
N GLY A 240 14.23 19.38 -11.20
CA GLY A 240 12.83 19.67 -10.87
C GLY A 240 11.79 18.80 -11.57
N THR A 241 12.20 17.90 -12.47
CA THR A 241 11.29 17.04 -13.23
C THR A 241 10.98 15.73 -12.52
N ASN A 242 9.83 15.14 -12.85
CA ASN A 242 9.46 13.81 -12.38
C ASN A 242 10.18 12.74 -13.22
N ILE A 243 10.31 11.56 -12.63
CA ILE A 243 10.82 10.36 -13.30
C ILE A 243 9.83 9.21 -13.11
N ASN A 244 9.72 8.35 -14.12
CA ASN A 244 8.88 7.17 -14.09
C ASN A 244 9.62 6.02 -13.38
N VAL A 245 9.23 5.78 -12.12
CA VAL A 245 9.85 4.78 -11.24
C VAL A 245 9.39 3.39 -11.63
N ALA A 246 8.10 3.21 -11.97
CA ALA A 246 7.56 1.91 -12.35
C ALA A 246 8.31 1.30 -13.55
N ALA A 247 8.63 2.13 -14.55
CA ALA A 247 9.41 1.70 -15.70
C ALA A 247 10.83 1.25 -15.32
N ARG A 248 11.48 1.88 -14.32
CA ARG A 248 12.82 1.46 -13.86
C ARG A 248 12.76 0.10 -13.15
N ILE A 249 11.71 -0.15 -12.38
CA ILE A 249 11.45 -1.44 -11.74
C ILE A 249 11.33 -2.53 -12.82
N PHE A 250 10.53 -2.29 -13.86
CA PHE A 250 10.34 -3.27 -14.95
C PHE A 250 11.61 -3.50 -15.75
N ASP A 251 12.34 -2.43 -16.08
CA ASP A 251 13.62 -2.53 -16.79
C ASP A 251 14.62 -3.37 -15.99
N TYR A 252 14.68 -3.20 -14.66
CA TYR A 252 15.53 -4.05 -13.82
C TYR A 252 15.07 -5.50 -13.77
N LEU A 253 13.77 -5.75 -13.53
CA LEU A 253 13.21 -7.10 -13.48
C LEU A 253 13.48 -7.87 -14.78
N ALA A 254 13.47 -7.19 -15.93
CA ALA A 254 13.78 -7.78 -17.23
C ALA A 254 15.26 -8.21 -17.37
N THR A 255 16.17 -7.71 -16.53
CA THR A 255 17.57 -8.14 -16.51
C THR A 255 17.79 -9.44 -15.74
N ILE A 256 16.83 -9.87 -14.92
CA ILE A 256 16.96 -11.06 -14.06
C ILE A 256 16.76 -12.32 -14.93
N PRO A 257 17.79 -13.17 -15.10
CA PRO A 257 17.68 -14.40 -15.87
C PRO A 257 16.65 -15.34 -15.24
N HIS A 258 15.79 -15.95 -16.06
CA HIS A 258 14.74 -16.86 -15.61
C HIS A 258 13.89 -16.28 -14.47
N LEU A 259 13.46 -15.01 -14.60
CA LEU A 259 12.70 -14.27 -13.57
C LEU A 259 11.62 -15.11 -12.86
N ALA A 260 10.87 -15.95 -13.60
CA ALA A 260 9.86 -16.83 -13.00
C ALA A 260 10.43 -17.78 -11.91
N ALA A 261 11.63 -18.30 -12.10
CA ALA A 261 12.34 -19.19 -11.17
C ALA A 261 13.34 -18.47 -10.26
N SER A 262 13.77 -17.24 -10.60
CA SER A 262 14.72 -16.49 -9.80
C SER A 262 14.09 -15.95 -8.51
N CYS A 263 14.90 -16.01 -7.47
CA CYS A 263 14.60 -15.50 -6.14
C CYS A 263 14.98 -14.05 -5.92
N ASP A 264 15.88 -13.53 -6.75
CA ASP A 264 16.36 -12.16 -6.65
C ASP A 264 15.19 -11.17 -6.80
N LYS A 265 14.14 -11.55 -7.56
CA LYS A 265 12.92 -10.76 -7.70
C LYS A 265 12.24 -10.42 -6.37
N TYR A 266 12.34 -11.29 -5.36
CA TYR A 266 11.68 -11.07 -4.08
C TYR A 266 12.40 -10.04 -3.21
N LYS A 267 13.68 -9.77 -3.50
CA LYS A 267 14.50 -8.73 -2.86
C LYS A 267 14.38 -7.36 -3.53
N ILE A 268 13.61 -7.28 -4.62
CA ILE A 268 13.46 -6.04 -5.38
C ILE A 268 12.53 -5.11 -4.64
N GLY A 269 13.08 -4.00 -4.15
CA GLY A 269 12.34 -2.82 -3.71
C GLY A 269 12.60 -1.65 -4.66
N ALA A 270 12.03 -0.50 -4.35
CA ALA A 270 12.27 0.71 -5.13
C ALA A 270 12.24 1.95 -4.26
N GLY A 271 12.90 3.01 -4.73
CA GLY A 271 12.85 4.30 -4.07
C GLY A 271 13.04 5.45 -5.05
N LEU A 272 12.61 6.62 -4.62
CA LEU A 272 12.85 7.88 -5.30
C LEU A 272 13.34 8.92 -4.29
N ILE A 273 14.40 9.62 -4.66
CA ILE A 273 14.95 10.72 -3.86
C ILE A 273 15.44 11.80 -4.82
N THR A 274 15.39 13.08 -4.42
CA THR A 274 16.07 14.13 -5.19
C THR A 274 17.47 14.36 -4.67
N ASP A 275 18.42 14.66 -5.54
CA ASP A 275 19.76 15.05 -5.10
C ASP A 275 19.83 16.53 -4.67
N ALA A 276 21.01 16.99 -4.25
CA ALA A 276 21.23 18.38 -3.83
C ALA A 276 21.06 19.41 -4.96
N ASN A 277 20.93 18.96 -6.22
CA ASN A 277 20.71 19.80 -7.40
C ASN A 277 19.28 19.65 -7.94
N ASP A 278 18.37 19.10 -7.13
CA ASP A 278 16.95 18.87 -7.43
C ASP A 278 16.69 17.92 -8.62
N TYR A 279 17.65 17.07 -8.97
CA TYR A 279 17.39 15.97 -9.91
C TYR A 279 16.74 14.81 -9.17
N SER A 280 15.62 14.30 -9.68
CA SER A 280 15.01 13.07 -9.17
C SER A 280 15.80 11.84 -9.61
N TRP A 281 16.07 10.94 -8.67
CA TRP A 281 16.70 9.65 -8.90
C TRP A 281 15.67 8.55 -8.63
N ALA A 282 15.38 7.73 -9.64
CA ALA A 282 14.57 6.53 -9.49
C ALA A 282 15.49 5.33 -9.35
N CYS A 283 15.33 4.58 -8.27
CA CYS A 283 16.24 3.53 -7.88
C CYS A 283 15.50 2.22 -7.61
N VAL A 284 16.13 1.11 -7.98
CA VAL A 284 15.70 -0.26 -7.70
C VAL A 284 16.69 -0.84 -6.71
N THR A 285 16.22 -1.22 -5.52
CA THR A 285 17.06 -1.87 -4.49
C THR A 285 17.07 -3.37 -4.71
N THR A 286 18.20 -4.01 -4.44
CA THR A 286 18.44 -5.43 -4.74
C THR A 286 19.02 -6.19 -3.54
N GLY A 287 19.11 -5.54 -2.39
CA GLY A 287 19.63 -6.11 -1.15
C GLY A 287 18.53 -6.67 -0.25
N ASP A 288 18.93 -7.19 0.91
CA ASP A 288 18.02 -7.74 1.92
C ASP A 288 17.42 -6.66 2.85
N ALA A 289 17.99 -5.45 2.85
CA ALA A 289 17.46 -4.32 3.61
C ALA A 289 16.18 -3.76 2.96
N SER A 290 15.28 -3.24 3.78
CA SER A 290 14.06 -2.62 3.26
C SER A 290 14.41 -1.36 2.47
N ALA A 291 13.66 -1.08 1.40
CA ALA A 291 13.86 0.16 0.65
C ALA A 291 13.57 1.37 1.54
N GLU A 292 12.58 1.21 2.42
CA GLU A 292 12.23 2.20 3.42
C GLU A 292 13.40 2.56 4.34
N GLU A 293 14.18 1.60 4.86
CA GLU A 293 15.38 1.87 5.68
C GLU A 293 16.45 2.70 4.94
N LEU A 294 16.56 2.54 3.62
CA LEU A 294 17.55 3.24 2.82
C LEU A 294 17.10 4.66 2.44
N PHE A 295 15.83 4.82 2.07
CA PHE A 295 15.30 6.07 1.53
C PHE A 295 14.67 6.96 2.61
N CYS A 296 14.08 6.38 3.64
CA CYS A 296 13.37 7.08 4.70
C CYS A 296 14.21 7.17 5.97
N HIS A 297 13.99 8.24 6.75
CA HIS A 297 14.52 8.34 8.10
C HIS A 297 13.38 8.13 9.10
N PHE A 298 13.54 7.11 9.95
CA PHE A 298 12.67 6.94 11.12
C PHE A 298 13.37 7.56 12.33
N PRO A 299 12.70 8.44 13.08
CA PRO A 299 13.19 8.86 14.40
C PRO A 299 13.24 7.70 15.39
#